data_AF-A0A3D6EKS1-F1
#
_entry.id   AF-A0A3D6EKS1-F1
#
_cell.length_a   1.000
_cell.length_b   1.000
_cell.length_c   1.000
_cell.angle_alpha   90.00
_cell.angle_beta   90.00
_cell.angle_gamma   90.00
#
_symmetry.space_group_name_H-M   'P 1'
#
loop_
_entity.id
_entity.type
_entity.pdbx_description
1 polymer ?
#
loop_
_entity_poly.entity_id
_entity_poly.type
_entity_poly.pdbx_seq_one_letter_code
_entity_poly.pdbx_strand_id
1 'polypeptide(L)'
;MEARLEGLRQVRLVLPTADVTGDSLVGVEVVRVLYLPLELAKPTPQEVFSRGEVVLERRRPDLPGPGETLLMDLKSLQRPRGWIVVVAVRLGNVAGRPSDVLPWMDPAF
;
A
#
# COMPACT_ATOMS: atom_id res chain seq x y z
N MET A 1 -5.97 6.69 -4.18
CA MET A 1 -4.97 5.82 -4.84
C MET A 1 -5.65 4.52 -5.21
N GLU A 2 -5.48 4.05 -6.44
CA GLU A 2 -6.04 2.77 -6.88
C GLU A 2 -5.01 1.67 -6.67
N ALA A 3 -5.35 0.62 -5.93
CA ALA A 3 -4.52 -0.56 -5.74
C ALA A 3 -5.38 -1.82 -5.86
N ARG A 4 -4.84 -2.83 -6.54
CA ARG A 4 -5.51 -4.11 -6.76
C ARG A 4 -4.51 -5.25 -6.69
N LEU A 5 -4.97 -6.41 -6.23
CA LEU A 5 -4.17 -7.62 -6.31
C LEU A 5 -4.08 -8.08 -7.77
N GLU A 6 -2.88 -8.41 -8.18
CA GLU A 6 -2.58 -9.07 -9.45
C GLU A 6 -2.05 -10.47 -9.11
N GLY A 7 -2.91 -11.48 -9.30
CA GLY A 7 -2.67 -12.82 -8.77
C GLY A 7 -2.70 -12.88 -7.25
N LEU A 8 -1.91 -13.80 -6.66
CA LEU A 8 -1.93 -14.08 -5.22
C LEU A 8 -0.90 -13.27 -4.41
N ARG A 9 0.12 -12.73 -5.07
CA ARG A 9 1.28 -12.13 -4.40
C ARG A 9 1.75 -10.81 -4.97
N GLN A 10 1.06 -10.25 -5.96
CA GLN A 10 1.45 -8.95 -6.50
C GLN A 10 0.35 -7.94 -6.22
N VAL A 11 0.76 -6.71 -5.92
CA VAL A 11 -0.14 -5.57 -5.88
C VAL A 11 0.25 -4.64 -7.00
N ARG A 12 -0.70 -4.40 -7.89
CA ARG A 12 -0.62 -3.34 -8.89
C ARG A 12 -1.31 -2.11 -8.32
N LEU A 13 -0.60 -1.00 -8.32
CA LEU A 13 -1.16 0.28 -7.92
C LEU A 13 -0.81 1.38 -8.92
N VAL A 14 -1.62 2.42 -8.94
CA VAL A 14 -1.35 3.67 -9.66
C VAL A 14 -0.94 4.71 -8.63
N LEU A 15 0.27 5.27 -8.76
CA LEU A 15 0.74 6.27 -7.83
C LEU A 15 -0.18 7.50 -7.88
N PRO A 16 -0.60 8.03 -6.73
CA PRO A 16 -1.49 9.18 -6.70
C PRO A 16 -0.78 10.41 -7.30
N THR A 17 -1.52 11.19 -8.06
CA THR A 17 -1.04 12.43 -8.70
C THR A 17 -1.14 13.65 -7.78
N ALA A 18 -1.98 13.58 -6.74
CA ALA A 18 -2.19 14.61 -5.76
C ALA A 18 -2.35 14.04 -4.34
N ASP A 19 -2.03 14.84 -3.33
CA ASP A 19 -2.11 14.46 -1.92
C ASP A 19 -3.54 14.64 -1.38
N VAL A 20 -3.70 14.50 -0.06
CA VAL A 20 -5.02 14.61 0.59
C VAL A 20 -5.60 16.04 0.55
N THR A 21 -4.76 17.06 0.35
CA THR A 21 -5.20 18.46 0.22
C THR A 21 -5.43 18.87 -1.23
N GLY A 22 -5.13 18.00 -2.19
CA GLY A 22 -5.30 18.25 -3.62
C GLY A 22 -4.05 18.85 -4.28
N ASP A 23 -2.95 18.97 -3.54
CA ASP A 23 -1.68 19.46 -4.07
C ASP A 23 -0.96 18.37 -4.86
N SER A 24 -0.26 18.73 -5.93
CA SER A 24 0.45 17.76 -6.75
C SER A 24 1.47 16.96 -5.93
N LEU A 25 1.46 15.64 -6.09
CA LEU A 25 2.41 14.71 -5.46
C LEU A 25 3.74 14.65 -6.21
N VAL A 26 4.28 15.81 -6.60
CA VAL A 26 5.71 15.91 -6.89
C VAL A 26 6.45 15.61 -5.57
N GLY A 27 7.16 14.49 -5.50
CA GLY A 27 7.87 14.07 -4.29
C GLY A 27 7.22 12.95 -3.47
N VAL A 28 6.52 11.99 -4.11
CA VAL A 28 6.36 10.66 -3.47
C VAL A 28 7.74 10.05 -3.30
N GLU A 29 8.14 9.91 -2.04
CA GLU A 29 9.43 9.36 -1.63
C GLU A 29 9.34 7.88 -1.32
N VAL A 30 8.16 7.46 -0.80
CA VAL A 30 7.97 6.11 -0.26
C VAL A 30 6.58 5.58 -0.58
N VAL A 31 6.47 4.30 -0.89
CA VAL A 31 5.23 3.53 -0.90
C VAL A 31 5.34 2.42 0.13
N ARG A 32 4.35 2.32 1.03
CA ARG A 32 4.29 1.32 2.10
C ARG A 32 3.10 0.39 1.89
N VAL A 33 3.30 -0.88 2.19
CA VAL A 33 2.22 -1.84 2.41
C VAL A 33 2.08 -2.03 3.91
N LEU A 34 0.90 -1.72 4.43
CA LEU A 34 0.52 -2.03 5.80
C LEU A 34 -0.27 -3.34 5.82
N TYR A 35 0.00 -4.16 6.82
CA TYR A 35 -0.67 -5.44 7.05
C TYR A 35 -1.35 -5.46 8.42
N LEU A 36 -2.56 -5.98 8.45
CA LEU A 36 -3.29 -6.29 9.67
C LEU A 36 -3.70 -7.78 9.64
N PRO A 37 -3.48 -8.55 10.70
CA PRO A 37 -3.97 -9.93 10.79
C PRO A 37 -5.48 -10.04 10.53
N LEU A 38 -5.92 -11.22 10.07
CA LEU A 38 -7.34 -11.45 9.80
C LEU A 38 -8.16 -11.33 11.09
N GLU A 39 -9.19 -10.49 11.05
CA GLU A 39 -10.19 -10.31 12.12
C GLU A 39 -11.57 -10.80 11.63
N LEU A 40 -12.54 -10.92 12.55
CA LEU A 40 -13.90 -11.39 12.25
C LEU A 40 -14.66 -10.51 11.25
N ALA A 41 -14.32 -9.22 11.19
CA ALA A 41 -14.90 -8.25 10.27
C ALA A 41 -13.83 -7.68 9.33
N LYS A 42 -14.25 -7.27 8.12
CA LYS A 42 -13.38 -6.54 7.20
C LYS A 42 -13.10 -5.14 7.80
N PRO A 43 -11.83 -4.78 8.06
CA PRO A 43 -11.49 -3.47 8.58
C PRO A 43 -11.67 -2.39 7.50
N THR A 44 -11.75 -1.15 7.95
CA THR A 44 -11.66 0.05 7.13
C THR A 44 -10.20 0.35 6.75
N PRO A 45 -9.95 1.13 5.68
CA PRO A 45 -8.59 1.55 5.34
C PRO A 45 -7.87 2.28 6.47
N GLN A 46 -8.61 3.08 7.25
CA GLN A 46 -8.06 3.84 8.37
C GLN A 46 -7.62 2.95 9.53
N GLU A 47 -8.36 1.87 9.82
CA GLU A 47 -7.98 0.90 10.85
C GLU A 47 -6.70 0.16 10.48
N VAL A 48 -6.58 -0.30 9.23
CA VAL A 48 -5.34 -0.93 8.75
C VAL A 48 -4.19 0.07 8.74
N PHE A 49 -4.42 1.32 8.34
CA PHE A 49 -3.39 2.36 8.38
C PHE A 49 -2.90 2.67 9.81
N SER A 50 -3.81 2.69 10.80
CA SER A 50 -3.48 3.10 12.17
C SER A 50 -2.92 1.96 13.03
N ARG A 51 -3.36 0.71 12.78
CA ARG A 51 -2.99 -0.47 13.58
C ARG A 51 -2.05 -1.43 12.84
N GLY A 52 -1.95 -1.30 11.52
CA GLY A 52 -1.21 -2.22 10.68
C GLY A 52 0.29 -2.05 10.78
N GLU A 53 1.00 -3.16 10.57
CA GLU A 53 2.45 -3.21 10.49
C GLU A 53 2.90 -2.86 9.07
N VAL A 54 3.92 -2.00 8.92
CA VAL A 54 4.58 -1.80 7.62
C VAL A 54 5.41 -3.04 7.29
N VAL A 55 4.95 -3.80 6.29
CA VAL A 55 5.54 -5.10 5.92
C VAL A 55 6.33 -5.07 4.61
N LEU A 56 6.10 -4.05 3.79
CA LEU A 56 6.88 -3.79 2.59
C LEU A 56 6.99 -2.28 2.40
N GLU A 57 8.15 -1.84 1.97
CA GLU A 57 8.41 -0.45 1.66
C GLU A 57 9.26 -0.33 0.39
N ARG A 58 8.89 0.57 -0.50
CA ARG A 58 9.65 0.96 -1.69
C ARG A 58 9.94 2.45 -1.63
N ARG A 59 11.19 2.84 -1.90
CA ARG A 59 11.64 4.23 -1.84
C ARG A 59 12.19 4.68 -3.19
N ARG A 60 12.27 5.99 -3.44
CA ARG A 60 13.08 6.53 -4.55
C ARG A 60 14.53 6.00 -4.46
N PRO A 61 15.20 5.72 -5.59
CA PRO A 61 14.80 6.01 -6.97
C PRO A 61 13.90 4.94 -7.63
N ASP A 62 13.54 3.85 -6.93
CA ASP A 62 12.84 2.69 -7.51
C ASP A 62 11.33 2.91 -7.78
N LEU A 63 10.81 4.10 -7.46
CA LEU A 63 9.41 4.45 -7.66
C LEU A 63 9.20 5.09 -9.04
N PRO A 64 8.12 4.76 -9.75
CA PRO A 64 7.76 5.43 -11.00
C PRO A 64 7.27 6.87 -10.74
N GLY A 65 6.93 7.58 -11.82
CA GLY A 65 6.37 8.93 -11.73
C GLY A 65 4.97 8.97 -11.08
N PRO A 66 4.50 10.14 -10.62
CA PRO A 66 3.10 10.30 -10.20
C PRO A 66 2.15 9.92 -11.35
N GLY A 67 1.04 9.23 -11.03
CA GLY A 67 0.08 8.73 -12.04
C GLY A 67 0.53 7.49 -12.80
N GLU A 68 1.78 7.06 -12.66
CA GLU A 68 2.27 5.84 -13.28
C GLU A 68 1.96 4.59 -12.46
N THR A 69 1.99 3.44 -13.12
CA THR A 69 1.74 2.14 -12.49
C THR A 69 2.99 1.62 -11.80
N LEU A 70 2.85 1.16 -10.56
CA LEU A 70 3.84 0.37 -9.83
C LEU A 70 3.30 -1.05 -9.59
N LEU A 71 4.10 -2.04 -9.94
CA LEU A 71 3.85 -3.44 -9.58
C LEU A 71 4.79 -3.83 -8.43
N MET A 72 4.23 -4.22 -7.29
CA MET A 72 4.99 -4.67 -6.13
C MET A 72 4.80 -6.16 -5.91
N ASP A 73 5.91 -6.90 -5.83
CA ASP A 73 5.92 -8.29 -5.42
C ASP A 73 5.91 -8.37 -3.88
N LEU A 74 4.90 -9.05 -3.34
CA LEU A 74 4.71 -9.34 -1.93
C LEU A 74 5.28 -10.72 -1.55
N LYS A 75 6.08 -11.40 -2.39
CA LYS A 75 6.69 -12.69 -2.06
C LYS A 75 7.49 -12.72 -0.75
N SER A 76 8.07 -11.59 -0.36
CA SER A 76 8.81 -11.47 0.90
C SER A 76 7.89 -11.30 2.12
N LEU A 77 6.57 -11.15 1.90
CA LEU A 77 5.58 -10.99 2.95
C LEU A 77 5.37 -12.33 3.67
N GLN A 78 6.19 -12.59 4.68
CA GLN A 78 6.06 -13.76 5.55
C GLN A 78 4.99 -13.51 6.62
N ARG A 79 3.75 -13.30 6.19
CA ARG A 79 2.61 -13.04 7.08
C ARG A 79 1.46 -14.01 6.76
N PRO A 80 0.75 -14.50 7.79
CA PRO A 80 -0.44 -15.31 7.58
C PRO A 80 -1.57 -14.46 6.98
N ARG A 81 -2.71 -15.11 6.68
CA ARG A 81 -3.88 -14.44 6.10
C ARG A 81 -4.26 -13.17 6.89
N GLY A 82 -4.65 -12.13 6.15
CA GLY A 82 -5.02 -10.86 6.75
C GLY A 82 -5.48 -9.83 5.73
N TRP A 83 -5.30 -8.57 6.09
CA TRP A 83 -5.74 -7.41 5.35
C TRP A 83 -4.53 -6.54 5.05
N ILE A 84 -4.47 -5.99 3.83
CA ILE A 84 -3.44 -5.05 3.46
C ILE A 84 -4.03 -3.76 2.91
N VAL A 85 -3.29 -2.68 3.12
CA VAL A 85 -3.53 -1.37 2.54
C VAL A 85 -2.20 -0.83 2.04
N VAL A 86 -2.23 -0.17 0.89
CA VAL A 86 -1.06 0.54 0.37
C VAL A 86 -1.21 2.02 0.69
N VAL A 87 -0.12 2.69 1.06
CA VAL A 87 -0.08 4.15 1.26
C VAL A 87 1.15 4.74 0.59
N ALA A 88 0.96 5.84 -0.13
CA ALA A 88 2.04 6.66 -0.64
C ALA A 88 2.39 7.75 0.39
N VAL A 89 3.68 7.98 0.61
CA VAL A 89 4.19 8.97 1.56
C VAL A 89 5.10 9.93 0.82
N ARG A 90 4.84 11.24 1.00
CA ARG A 90 5.64 12.30 0.39
C ARG A 90 6.75 12.80 1.30
N LEU A 91 7.63 13.63 0.73
CA LEU A 91 8.69 14.31 1.44
C LEU A 91 8.15 15.04 2.69
N GLY A 92 8.82 14.85 3.83
CA GLY A 92 8.33 15.27 5.15
C GLY A 92 7.45 14.24 5.89
N ASN A 93 7.38 13.00 5.40
CA ASN A 93 6.62 11.88 5.99
C ASN A 93 5.09 12.09 6.05
N VAL A 94 4.54 12.92 5.17
CA VAL A 94 3.09 13.12 5.08
C VAL A 94 2.48 11.95 4.30
N ALA A 95 1.65 11.15 4.98
CA ALA A 95 0.95 10.04 4.36
C ALA A 95 -0.23 10.54 3.52
N GLY A 96 -0.33 10.06 2.28
CA GLY A 96 -1.48 10.26 1.41
C GLY A 96 -2.66 9.40 1.82
N ARG A 97 -3.78 9.52 1.08
CA ARG A 97 -4.95 8.67 1.30
C ARG A 97 -4.59 7.20 1.06
N PRO A 98 -4.84 6.30 2.03
CA PRO A 98 -4.59 4.87 1.83
C PRO A 98 -5.49 4.29 0.72
N SER A 99 -5.06 3.18 0.13
CA SER A 99 -5.89 2.40 -0.81
C SER A 99 -7.10 1.79 -0.12
N ASP A 100 -7.99 1.19 -0.91
CA ASP A 100 -8.97 0.25 -0.37
C ASP A 100 -8.27 -0.94 0.31
N VAL A 101 -9.00 -1.59 1.23
CA VAL A 101 -8.53 -2.78 1.94
C VAL A 101 -8.59 -3.99 1.02
N LEU A 102 -7.44 -4.62 0.83
CA LEU A 102 -7.25 -5.81 0.01
C LEU A 102 -7.02 -7.05 0.90
N PRO A 103 -7.55 -8.22 0.53
CA PRO A 103 -7.30 -9.46 1.28
C PRO A 103 -5.90 -10.02 0.98
N TRP A 104 -5.12 -10.31 2.00
CA TRP A 104 -3.88 -11.08 1.87
C TRP A 104 -4.14 -12.55 2.21
N MET A 105 -3.86 -13.44 1.26
CA MET A 105 -4.16 -14.86 1.38
C MET A 105 -2.99 -15.73 0.91
N ASP A 106 -1.74 -15.42 1.30
CA ASP A 106 -0.56 -16.14 0.80
C ASP A 106 -0.78 -17.66 0.76
N PRO A 107 -0.74 -18.30 -0.42
CA PRO A 107 -0.96 -19.74 -0.55
C PRO A 107 0.15 -20.60 0.08
N ALA A 108 1.32 -20.05 0.43
CA ALA A 108 2.42 -20.82 1.03
C ALA A 108 2.60 -20.60 2.54
N PHE A 109 1.63 -19.98 3.20
CA PHE A 109 1.56 -19.83 4.65
C PHE A 109 0.35 -20.55 5.23
#